data_AF-A0A820DF98-F1
#
_entry.id   AF-A0A820DF98-F1
#
_cell.length_a   1.000
_cell.length_b   1.000
_cell.length_c   1.000
_cell.angle_alpha   90.00
_cell.angle_beta   90.00
_cell.angle_gamma   90.00
#
_symmetry.space_group_name_H-M   'P 1'
#
loop_
_entity.id
_entity.type
_entity.pdbx_description
1 polymer ?
#
loop_
_entity_poly.entity_id
_entity_poly.type
_entity_poly.pdbx_seq_one_letter_code
_entity_poly.pdbx_strand_id
1 'polypeptide(L)'
;DKLQVKFHVPNEDEVDFACEFVETFIYPELELLNEKCSKMSKEERLRSLTLVHYMSIGCLRMVPRIDSKEIENLVPSVAPYGSKFQAQYSIYAKQPKFKENLRMRLLTDIGKLLDILVENHSDDASSMKTALKIYSLSSIYYGVFKHDADKLHKHFEAAKNSFINKLYGERQYPRFLMIERMTLQCEQFSLSNFQSLTHIDKQVILKLFELSINRYGEVRRDAQGYLFSVLNRYLFSYQVIVDRIIELLNTPGDADHDQIKGCLYILLGNQSFFLPTKHSWSMIEKLWPAMARTTHAKKPTTQRLMDLINETIGKQFDTQALVEDTNNISRKAAEELWKPLEPNELVSRDQLREQRNQGNIRSYNNVMEALNSLLRGDSLTWRQQETTMSLMWLLLQKRIPIPLSCIRTFVDFLIHDNVELRKIAEEGIAAFCRLQKPPRIYVEKPLGEILQRPVNVDECHPGDRDDNLWITINDYKPPTSQIQWEETCF
;
A
#
# COMPACT_ATOMS: atom_id res chain seq x y z
N ASP A 1 -36.00 20.60 0.27
CA ASP A 1 -35.32 20.28 -1.00
C ASP A 1 -35.58 21.28 -2.11
N LYS A 2 -34.62 22.19 -2.39
CA LYS A 2 -34.72 23.16 -3.50
C LYS A 2 -34.40 22.56 -4.88
N LEU A 3 -33.73 21.40 -4.90
CA LEU A 3 -33.25 20.73 -6.12
C LEU A 3 -34.23 19.72 -6.73
N GLN A 4 -35.35 19.39 -6.10
CA GLN A 4 -36.40 18.50 -6.63
C GLN A 4 -35.87 17.30 -7.44
N VAL A 5 -34.90 16.56 -6.90
CA VAL A 5 -34.30 15.42 -7.60
C VAL A 5 -35.27 14.24 -7.54
N LYS A 6 -35.52 13.60 -8.68
CA LYS A 6 -36.31 12.37 -8.77
C LYS A 6 -35.37 11.18 -8.66
N PHE A 7 -35.19 10.65 -7.45
CA PHE A 7 -34.44 9.42 -7.25
C PHE A 7 -35.31 8.21 -7.64
N HIS A 8 -34.75 7.29 -8.41
CA HIS A 8 -35.31 5.96 -8.55
C HIS A 8 -34.76 5.08 -7.43
N VAL A 9 -35.63 4.75 -6.47
CA VAL A 9 -35.36 3.78 -5.42
C VAL A 9 -36.15 2.52 -5.80
N PRO A 10 -35.51 1.35 -5.91
CA PRO A 10 -36.20 0.13 -6.32
C PRO A 10 -37.38 -0.17 -5.41
N ASN A 11 -38.52 -0.57 -5.96
CA ASN A 11 -39.69 -0.98 -5.18
C ASN A 11 -39.67 -2.50 -4.90
N GLU A 12 -40.64 -3.01 -4.12
CA GLU A 12 -40.70 -4.43 -3.76
C GLU A 12 -40.94 -5.34 -4.98
N ASP A 13 -41.74 -4.89 -5.96
CA ASP A 13 -42.03 -5.65 -7.20
C ASP A 13 -40.77 -5.80 -8.08
N GLU A 14 -39.98 -4.74 -8.22
CA GLU A 14 -38.71 -4.75 -8.97
C GLU A 14 -37.66 -5.65 -8.29
N VAL A 15 -37.66 -5.70 -6.95
CA VAL A 15 -36.80 -6.59 -6.18
C VAL A 15 -37.22 -8.05 -6.34
N ASP A 16 -38.53 -8.34 -6.26
CA ASP A 16 -39.07 -9.69 -6.44
C ASP A 16 -38.81 -10.18 -7.89
N PHE A 17 -39.01 -9.33 -8.91
CA PHE A 17 -38.67 -9.65 -10.30
C PHE A 17 -37.17 -9.93 -10.48
N ALA A 18 -36.30 -9.14 -9.85
CA ALA A 18 -34.86 -9.39 -9.89
C ALA A 18 -34.48 -10.71 -9.19
N CYS A 19 -35.21 -11.13 -8.14
CA CYS A 19 -35.01 -12.43 -7.50
C CYS A 19 -35.44 -13.58 -8.43
N GLU A 20 -36.61 -13.49 -9.06
CA GLU A 20 -37.09 -14.45 -10.05
C GLU A 20 -36.11 -14.60 -11.22
N PHE A 21 -35.54 -13.48 -11.68
CA PHE A 21 -34.52 -13.47 -12.74
C PHE A 21 -33.28 -14.27 -12.35
N VAL A 22 -32.80 -14.12 -11.11
CA VAL A 22 -31.65 -14.89 -10.60
C VAL A 22 -31.99 -16.39 -10.55
N GLU A 23 -33.17 -16.74 -10.04
CA GLU A 23 -33.60 -18.15 -9.94
C GLU A 23 -33.78 -18.82 -11.30
N THR A 24 -34.27 -18.07 -12.29
CA THR A 24 -34.61 -18.60 -13.62
C THR A 24 -33.40 -18.72 -14.53
N PHE A 25 -32.43 -17.80 -14.42
CA PHE A 25 -31.33 -17.73 -15.38
C PHE A 25 -29.94 -17.98 -14.79
N ILE A 26 -29.67 -17.53 -13.56
CA ILE A 26 -28.32 -17.67 -12.98
C ILE A 26 -28.11 -19.05 -12.38
N TYR A 27 -29.01 -19.52 -11.51
CA TYR A 27 -28.84 -20.82 -10.84
C TYR A 27 -28.77 -22.02 -11.81
N PRO A 28 -29.62 -22.11 -12.85
CA PRO A 28 -29.54 -23.24 -13.79
C PRO A 28 -28.24 -23.26 -14.59
N GLU A 29 -27.70 -22.10 -14.97
CA GLU A 29 -26.41 -22.01 -15.66
C GLU A 29 -25.24 -22.39 -14.74
N LEU A 30 -25.30 -22.05 -13.45
CA LEU A 30 -24.30 -22.48 -12.47
C LEU A 30 -24.33 -24.00 -12.24
N GLU A 31 -25.52 -24.59 -12.15
CA GLU A 31 -25.69 -26.05 -12.05
C GLU A 31 -25.19 -26.75 -13.30
N LEU A 32 -25.52 -26.23 -14.49
CA LEU A 32 -25.01 -26.75 -15.76
C LEU A 32 -23.48 -26.73 -15.81
N LEU A 33 -22.86 -25.62 -15.40
CA LEU A 33 -21.41 -25.48 -15.36
C LEU A 33 -20.78 -26.48 -14.37
N ASN A 34 -21.35 -26.65 -13.17
CA ASN A 34 -20.83 -27.59 -12.18
C ASN A 34 -20.93 -29.06 -12.62
N GLU A 35 -22.06 -29.46 -13.23
CA GLU A 35 -22.29 -30.86 -13.60
C GLU A 35 -21.63 -31.28 -14.90
N LYS A 36 -21.57 -30.36 -15.88
CA LYS A 36 -21.19 -30.70 -17.26
C LYS A 36 -19.92 -30.01 -17.77
N CYS A 37 -19.21 -29.22 -16.97
CA CYS A 37 -18.01 -28.49 -17.42
C CYS A 37 -17.03 -29.37 -18.22
N SER A 38 -16.73 -30.58 -17.76
CA SER A 38 -15.76 -31.47 -18.42
C SER A 38 -16.25 -32.04 -19.76
N LYS A 39 -17.56 -32.03 -20.00
CA LYS A 39 -18.20 -32.55 -21.24
C LYS A 39 -18.56 -31.44 -22.23
N MET A 40 -18.60 -30.18 -21.77
CA MET A 40 -18.94 -29.03 -22.61
C MET A 40 -17.76 -28.59 -23.49
N SER A 41 -18.08 -28.08 -24.68
CA SER A 41 -17.08 -27.43 -25.53
C SER A 41 -16.58 -26.12 -24.91
N LYS A 42 -15.40 -25.64 -25.36
CA LYS A 42 -14.84 -24.36 -24.91
C LYS A 42 -15.80 -23.19 -25.13
N GLU A 43 -16.49 -23.17 -26.27
CA GLU A 43 -17.44 -22.11 -26.64
C GLU A 43 -18.71 -22.13 -25.78
N GLU A 44 -19.26 -23.31 -25.51
CA GLU A 44 -20.44 -23.45 -24.65
C GLU A 44 -20.13 -23.01 -23.21
N ARG A 45 -18.96 -23.39 -22.69
CA ARG A 45 -18.53 -22.96 -21.35
C ARG A 45 -18.36 -21.45 -21.29
N LEU A 46 -17.68 -20.86 -22.28
CA LEU A 46 -17.47 -19.42 -22.34
C LEU A 46 -18.80 -18.67 -22.45
N ARG A 47 -19.77 -19.20 -23.21
CA ARG A 47 -21.12 -18.62 -23.33
C ARG A 47 -21.83 -18.60 -21.98
N SER A 48 -21.92 -19.74 -21.30
CA SER A 48 -22.56 -19.85 -19.98
C SER A 48 -21.87 -18.95 -18.95
N LEU A 49 -20.53 -18.92 -18.91
CA LEU A 49 -19.78 -18.00 -18.04
C LEU A 49 -20.04 -16.52 -18.37
N THR A 50 -20.13 -16.17 -19.64
CA THR A 50 -20.41 -14.80 -20.07
C THR A 50 -21.81 -14.36 -19.65
N LEU A 51 -22.80 -15.25 -19.76
CA LEU A 51 -24.16 -14.99 -19.28
C LEU A 51 -24.15 -14.75 -17.76
N VAL A 52 -23.56 -15.67 -16.98
CA VAL A 52 -23.44 -15.54 -15.52
C VAL A 52 -22.73 -14.23 -15.14
N HIS A 53 -21.68 -13.85 -15.86
CA HIS A 53 -20.93 -12.62 -15.61
C HIS A 53 -21.80 -11.37 -15.74
N TYR A 54 -22.47 -11.16 -16.87
CA TYR A 54 -23.27 -9.95 -17.08
C TYR A 54 -24.50 -9.91 -16.18
N MET A 55 -25.15 -11.06 -15.95
CA MET A 55 -26.28 -11.15 -15.01
C MET A 55 -25.84 -10.81 -13.58
N SER A 56 -24.67 -11.30 -13.14
CA SER A 56 -24.12 -11.00 -11.83
C SER A 56 -23.83 -9.50 -11.64
N ILE A 57 -23.29 -8.81 -12.66
CA ILE A 57 -23.03 -7.36 -12.59
C ILE A 57 -24.33 -6.58 -12.35
N GLY A 58 -25.46 -7.00 -12.93
CA GLY A 58 -26.76 -6.36 -12.71
C GLY A 58 -27.30 -6.61 -11.30
N CYS A 59 -27.26 -7.86 -10.83
CA CYS A 59 -27.96 -8.26 -9.59
C CYS A 59 -27.14 -8.02 -8.31
N LEU A 60 -25.80 -8.01 -8.37
CA LEU A 60 -24.94 -7.96 -7.17
C LEU A 60 -25.13 -6.70 -6.31
N ARG A 61 -25.64 -5.59 -6.87
CA ARG A 61 -25.96 -4.38 -6.08
C ARG A 61 -27.03 -4.64 -5.01
N MET A 62 -27.97 -5.54 -5.29
CA MET A 62 -29.09 -5.90 -4.41
C MET A 62 -28.71 -6.97 -3.37
N VAL A 63 -27.76 -7.84 -3.69
CA VAL A 63 -27.36 -8.94 -2.81
C VAL A 63 -26.66 -8.35 -1.57
N PRO A 64 -26.87 -8.87 -0.35
CA PRO A 64 -26.09 -8.50 0.82
C PRO A 64 -24.69 -9.12 0.85
N ARG A 65 -23.82 -8.58 1.71
CA ARG A 65 -22.53 -9.23 2.00
C ARG A 65 -22.80 -10.60 2.61
N ILE A 66 -21.81 -11.46 2.51
CA ILE A 66 -21.82 -12.76 3.13
C ILE A 66 -21.54 -12.59 4.63
N ASP A 67 -22.45 -13.08 5.46
CA ASP A 67 -22.26 -13.12 6.91
C ASP A 67 -21.18 -14.17 7.23
N SER A 68 -20.02 -13.70 7.70
CA SER A 68 -18.89 -14.54 8.07
C SER A 68 -18.15 -13.93 9.24
N LYS A 69 -17.48 -14.78 10.03
CA LYS A 69 -16.69 -14.32 11.18
C LYS A 69 -15.52 -13.47 10.68
N GLU A 70 -15.34 -12.32 11.32
CA GLU A 70 -14.18 -11.48 11.12
C GLU A 70 -12.92 -12.20 11.60
N ILE A 71 -11.81 -12.01 10.91
CA ILE A 71 -10.53 -12.55 11.34
C ILE A 71 -10.01 -11.67 12.47
N GLU A 72 -10.05 -12.23 13.67
CA GLU A 72 -9.46 -11.63 14.86
C GLU A 72 -7.94 -11.62 14.75
N ASN A 73 -7.30 -10.58 15.30
CA ASN A 73 -5.85 -10.51 15.53
C ASN A 73 -4.92 -10.50 14.30
N LEU A 74 -5.35 -9.96 13.14
CA LEU A 74 -4.41 -9.64 12.05
C LEU A 74 -3.29 -8.69 12.55
N VAL A 75 -3.73 -7.62 13.21
CA VAL A 75 -2.85 -6.71 13.95
C VAL A 75 -3.47 -6.51 15.33
N PRO A 76 -2.68 -6.58 16.42
CA PRO A 76 -3.17 -6.19 17.73
C PRO A 76 -3.55 -4.71 17.67
N SER A 77 -4.85 -4.44 17.51
CA SER A 77 -5.39 -3.08 17.50
C SER A 77 -6.26 -2.89 18.72
N VAL A 78 -5.99 -1.79 19.40
CA VAL A 78 -6.74 -1.42 20.60
C VAL A 78 -7.84 -0.40 20.28
N ALA A 79 -7.97 -0.01 19.01
CA ALA A 79 -9.08 0.73 18.43
C ALA A 79 -9.74 -0.09 17.30
N PRO A 80 -11.07 0.01 17.12
CA PRO A 80 -11.73 -0.66 16.02
C PRO A 80 -11.29 -0.03 14.69
N TYR A 81 -10.82 -0.84 13.74
CA TYR A 81 -10.40 -0.39 12.40
C TYR A 81 -11.38 -0.78 11.28
N GLY A 82 -12.50 -1.43 11.62
CA GLY A 82 -13.58 -1.74 10.68
C GLY A 82 -14.64 -0.63 10.65
N SER A 83 -15.01 -0.14 9.46
CA SER A 83 -16.22 0.66 9.32
C SER A 83 -17.44 -0.25 9.46
N LYS A 84 -18.34 0.09 10.38
CA LYS A 84 -19.69 -0.51 10.45
C LYS A 84 -20.65 0.07 9.43
N PHE A 85 -20.21 1.07 8.65
CA PHE A 85 -21.04 1.70 7.65
C PHE A 85 -20.98 0.88 6.37
N GLN A 86 -22.06 0.17 6.09
CA GLN A 86 -22.35 -0.31 4.76
C GLN A 86 -23.43 0.58 4.15
N ALA A 87 -23.07 1.26 3.06
CA ALA A 87 -23.99 2.00 2.22
C ALA A 87 -24.91 1.05 1.44
N GLN A 88 -25.86 0.39 2.09
CA GLN A 88 -26.95 -0.30 1.41
C GLN A 88 -28.23 0.53 1.50
N TYR A 89 -28.98 0.57 0.40
CA TYR A 89 -30.33 1.12 0.44
C TYR A 89 -31.14 0.29 1.44
N SER A 90 -31.92 0.96 2.28
CA SER A 90 -32.76 0.34 3.31
C SER A 90 -33.70 -0.72 2.73
N ILE A 91 -34.10 -0.59 1.46
CA ILE A 91 -34.92 -1.58 0.76
C ILE A 91 -34.22 -2.93 0.57
N TYR A 92 -32.88 -2.94 0.46
CA TYR A 92 -32.09 -4.17 0.39
C TYR A 92 -31.80 -4.78 1.78
N ALA A 93 -32.03 -4.03 2.85
CA ALA A 93 -31.89 -4.51 4.23
C ALA A 93 -33.09 -5.39 4.65
N LYS A 94 -34.26 -5.19 4.03
CA LYS A 94 -35.29 -6.23 3.98
C LYS A 94 -34.72 -7.31 3.07
N GLN A 95 -34.12 -8.35 3.64
CA GLN A 95 -33.37 -9.34 2.86
C GLN A 95 -34.18 -9.78 1.64
N PRO A 96 -33.63 -9.65 0.41
CA PRO A 96 -34.27 -10.22 -0.76
C PRO A 96 -34.50 -11.72 -0.51
N LYS A 97 -35.65 -12.25 -0.95
CA LYS A 97 -36.10 -13.64 -0.74
C LYS A 97 -35.26 -14.67 -1.52
N PHE A 98 -33.95 -14.47 -1.61
CA PHE A 98 -33.08 -15.49 -2.17
C PHE A 98 -33.07 -16.71 -1.26
N LYS A 99 -33.19 -17.91 -1.84
CA LYS A 99 -33.03 -19.18 -1.11
C LYS A 99 -31.66 -19.28 -0.42
N GLU A 100 -30.63 -18.68 -1.03
CA GLU A 100 -29.27 -18.62 -0.53
C GLU A 100 -28.55 -17.34 -0.99
N ASN A 101 -27.50 -16.92 -0.29
CA ASN A 101 -26.74 -15.73 -0.71
C ASN A 101 -26.04 -15.99 -2.05
N LEU A 102 -26.47 -15.29 -3.11
CA LEU A 102 -25.92 -15.45 -4.46
C LEU A 102 -24.40 -15.27 -4.51
N ARG A 103 -23.81 -14.39 -3.70
CA ARG A 103 -22.34 -14.24 -3.65
C ARG A 103 -21.67 -15.51 -3.15
N MET A 104 -22.23 -16.17 -2.14
CA MET A 104 -21.68 -17.43 -1.64
C MET A 104 -21.75 -18.53 -2.67
N ARG A 105 -22.89 -18.64 -3.36
CA ARG A 105 -23.07 -19.63 -4.41
C ARG A 105 -22.07 -19.41 -5.55
N LEU A 106 -21.93 -18.17 -6.02
CA LEU A 106 -20.96 -17.80 -7.05
C LEU A 106 -19.51 -18.10 -6.61
N LEU A 107 -19.11 -17.73 -5.38
CA LEU A 107 -17.76 -18.01 -4.89
C LEU A 107 -17.48 -19.52 -4.80
N THR A 108 -18.46 -20.31 -4.37
CA THR A 108 -18.31 -21.76 -4.21
C THR A 108 -18.25 -22.47 -5.56
N ASP A 109 -19.21 -22.19 -6.45
CA ASP A 109 -19.34 -22.87 -7.73
C ASP A 109 -18.23 -22.46 -8.70
N ILE A 110 -18.02 -21.16 -8.85
CA ILE A 110 -16.95 -20.65 -9.73
C ILE A 110 -15.58 -20.98 -9.16
N GLY A 111 -15.44 -21.04 -7.83
CA GLY A 111 -14.21 -21.50 -7.18
C GLY A 111 -13.85 -22.94 -7.55
N LYS A 112 -14.82 -23.87 -7.47
CA LYS A 112 -14.65 -25.26 -7.92
C LYS A 112 -14.39 -25.36 -9.42
N LEU A 113 -15.11 -24.56 -10.22
CA LEU A 113 -14.93 -24.53 -11.66
C LEU A 113 -13.51 -24.07 -12.05
N LEU A 114 -12.96 -23.08 -11.34
CA LEU A 114 -11.59 -22.63 -11.55
C LEU A 114 -10.57 -23.74 -11.28
N ASP A 115 -10.77 -24.56 -10.25
CA ASP A 115 -9.91 -25.73 -9.98
C ASP A 115 -9.96 -26.74 -11.12
N ILE A 116 -11.17 -27.11 -11.55
CA ILE A 116 -11.37 -28.05 -12.66
C ILE A 116 -10.73 -27.52 -13.95
N LEU A 117 -10.86 -26.22 -14.23
CA LEU A 117 -10.27 -25.60 -15.42
C LEU A 117 -8.74 -25.60 -15.34
N VAL A 118 -8.16 -25.27 -14.19
CA VAL A 118 -6.71 -25.24 -13.99
C VAL A 118 -6.10 -26.63 -14.12
N GLU A 119 -6.76 -27.67 -13.61
CA GLU A 119 -6.28 -29.06 -13.67
C GLU A 119 -6.50 -29.72 -15.05
N ASN A 120 -7.70 -29.58 -15.63
CA ASN A 120 -8.12 -30.39 -16.78
C ASN A 120 -8.13 -29.65 -18.13
N HIS A 121 -8.19 -28.31 -18.12
CA HIS A 121 -8.41 -27.50 -19.32
C HIS A 121 -7.43 -26.34 -19.40
N SER A 122 -6.15 -26.68 -19.28
CA SER A 122 -5.04 -25.73 -19.23
C SER A 122 -4.94 -24.82 -20.47
N ASP A 123 -5.49 -25.23 -21.62
CA ASP A 123 -5.56 -24.46 -22.87
C ASP A 123 -6.82 -23.56 -23.03
N ASP A 124 -7.64 -23.38 -21.99
CA ASP A 124 -8.87 -22.58 -22.05
C ASP A 124 -8.76 -21.26 -21.24
N ALA A 125 -7.82 -20.41 -21.68
CA ALA A 125 -7.55 -19.13 -21.02
C ALA A 125 -8.77 -18.18 -21.00
N SER A 126 -9.63 -18.21 -22.02
CA SER A 126 -10.81 -17.33 -22.12
C SER A 126 -11.86 -17.66 -21.07
N SER A 127 -12.15 -18.95 -20.87
CA SER A 127 -13.08 -19.39 -19.82
C SER A 127 -12.50 -19.12 -18.44
N MET A 128 -11.20 -19.38 -18.22
CA MET A 128 -10.52 -19.06 -16.95
C MET A 128 -10.60 -17.57 -16.61
N LYS A 129 -10.33 -16.68 -17.56
CA LYS A 129 -10.42 -15.23 -17.36
C LYS A 129 -11.84 -14.78 -17.00
N THR A 130 -12.85 -15.37 -17.64
CA THR A 130 -14.25 -15.03 -17.39
C THR A 130 -14.70 -15.56 -16.03
N ALA A 131 -14.33 -16.79 -15.66
CA ALA A 131 -14.57 -17.34 -14.34
C ALA A 131 -13.88 -16.50 -13.24
N LEU A 132 -12.63 -16.10 -13.46
CA LEU A 132 -11.87 -15.25 -12.54
C LEU A 132 -12.50 -13.86 -12.35
N LYS A 133 -13.04 -13.28 -13.43
CA LYS A 133 -13.85 -12.06 -13.36
C LYS A 133 -15.06 -12.23 -12.46
N ILE A 134 -15.83 -13.31 -12.62
CA ILE A 134 -17.03 -13.57 -11.79
C ILE A 134 -16.63 -13.77 -10.32
N TYR A 135 -15.55 -14.53 -10.08
CA TYR A 135 -15.05 -14.79 -8.73
C TYR A 135 -14.65 -13.50 -8.00
N SER A 136 -13.88 -12.64 -8.67
CA SER A 136 -13.47 -11.35 -8.11
C SER A 136 -14.62 -10.36 -7.93
N LEU A 137 -15.56 -10.30 -8.89
CA LEU A 137 -16.79 -9.50 -8.77
C LEU A 137 -17.60 -9.88 -7.53
N SER A 138 -17.72 -11.16 -7.25
CA SER A 138 -18.50 -11.65 -6.10
C SER A 138 -17.96 -11.14 -4.76
N SER A 139 -16.65 -10.91 -4.65
CA SER A 139 -16.01 -10.35 -3.46
C SER A 139 -15.99 -8.80 -3.43
N ILE A 140 -15.67 -8.17 -4.56
CA ILE A 140 -15.37 -6.73 -4.63
C ILE A 140 -16.60 -5.87 -5.01
N TYR A 141 -17.51 -6.40 -5.82
CA TYR A 141 -18.47 -5.55 -6.50
C TYR A 141 -19.77 -5.36 -5.69
N TYR A 142 -20.07 -4.09 -5.42
CA TYR A 142 -21.28 -3.64 -4.72
C TYR A 142 -22.09 -2.65 -5.57
N GLY A 143 -22.08 -2.83 -6.90
CA GLY A 143 -22.92 -2.07 -7.83
C GLY A 143 -22.24 -0.90 -8.55
N VAL A 144 -21.00 -0.57 -8.21
CA VAL A 144 -20.22 0.49 -8.88
C VAL A 144 -18.81 0.01 -9.14
N PHE A 145 -18.34 0.21 -10.37
CA PHE A 145 -16.94 0.00 -10.71
C PHE A 145 -16.12 1.25 -10.38
N LYS A 146 -14.99 1.05 -9.69
CA LYS A 146 -14.07 2.16 -9.34
C LYS A 146 -13.67 2.99 -10.56
N HIS A 147 -13.33 2.34 -11.66
CA HIS A 147 -12.87 3.03 -12.87
C HIS A 147 -13.97 3.87 -13.54
N ASP A 148 -15.25 3.49 -13.40
CA ASP A 148 -16.37 4.28 -13.92
C ASP A 148 -16.67 5.47 -13.02
N ALA A 149 -16.59 5.30 -11.70
CA ALA A 149 -16.66 6.42 -10.75
C ALA A 149 -15.51 7.41 -10.95
N ASP A 150 -14.29 6.94 -11.22
CA ASP A 150 -13.15 7.81 -11.52
C ASP A 150 -13.34 8.58 -12.84
N LYS A 151 -13.93 7.94 -13.86
CA LYS A 151 -14.30 8.62 -15.12
C LYS A 151 -15.37 9.68 -14.87
N LEU A 152 -16.41 9.35 -14.12
CA LEU A 152 -17.46 10.29 -13.74
C LEU A 152 -16.88 11.47 -12.96
N HIS A 153 -15.94 11.22 -12.05
CA HIS A 153 -15.24 12.28 -11.32
C HIS A 153 -14.43 13.21 -12.20
N LYS A 154 -13.67 12.65 -13.16
CA LYS A 154 -12.92 13.45 -14.14
C LYS A 154 -13.86 14.27 -15.03
N HIS A 155 -14.96 13.67 -15.47
CA HIS A 155 -15.98 14.37 -16.26
C HIS A 155 -16.60 15.52 -15.47
N PHE A 156 -16.99 15.26 -14.22
CA PHE A 156 -17.54 16.25 -13.31
C PHE A 156 -16.57 17.43 -13.08
N GLU A 157 -15.29 17.17 -12.80
CA GLU A 157 -14.31 18.24 -12.58
C GLU A 157 -14.07 19.07 -13.86
N ALA A 158 -14.05 18.44 -15.04
CA ALA A 158 -13.95 19.15 -16.32
C ALA A 158 -15.19 20.04 -16.58
N ALA A 159 -16.38 19.51 -16.34
CA ALA A 159 -17.63 20.25 -16.47
C ALA A 159 -17.67 21.41 -15.47
N LYS A 160 -17.38 21.15 -14.20
CA LYS A 160 -17.27 22.16 -13.14
C LYS A 160 -16.34 23.29 -13.56
N ASN A 161 -15.13 23.00 -14.02
CA ASN A 161 -14.18 24.03 -14.45
C ASN A 161 -14.70 24.88 -15.62
N SER A 162 -15.49 24.30 -16.52
CA SER A 162 -16.10 25.01 -17.65
C SER A 162 -17.26 25.93 -17.22
N PHE A 163 -17.99 25.57 -16.16
CA PHE A 163 -19.17 26.29 -15.68
C PHE A 163 -18.91 27.17 -14.44
N ILE A 164 -17.67 27.24 -13.94
CA ILE A 164 -17.33 28.16 -12.83
C ILE A 164 -17.48 29.60 -13.31
N ASN A 165 -18.46 30.30 -12.74
CA ASN A 165 -18.59 31.73 -12.90
C ASN A 165 -17.83 32.46 -11.79
N LYS A 166 -16.64 32.99 -12.12
CA LYS A 166 -15.78 33.69 -11.15
C LYS A 166 -16.40 34.96 -10.56
N LEU A 167 -17.46 35.51 -11.17
CA LEU A 167 -18.11 36.75 -10.73
C LEU A 167 -19.17 36.52 -9.63
N TYR A 168 -19.87 35.38 -9.66
CA TYR A 168 -21.00 35.09 -8.74
C TYR A 168 -20.58 34.30 -7.49
N GLY A 169 -19.27 34.08 -7.30
CA GLY A 169 -18.72 33.32 -6.18
C GLY A 169 -18.79 31.80 -6.35
N GLU A 170 -18.31 31.08 -5.34
CA GLU A 170 -18.29 29.61 -5.35
C GLU A 170 -19.70 29.01 -5.15
N ARG A 171 -19.97 27.86 -5.78
CA ARG A 171 -21.15 26.97 -5.57
C ARG A 171 -22.48 27.37 -6.20
N GLN A 172 -22.54 28.36 -7.09
CA GLN A 172 -23.72 28.58 -7.95
C GLN A 172 -23.57 27.80 -9.27
N TYR A 173 -23.88 26.51 -9.22
CA TYR A 173 -23.78 25.63 -10.38
C TYR A 173 -25.13 25.39 -11.05
N PRO A 174 -25.15 25.13 -12.37
CA PRO A 174 -26.33 24.63 -13.05
C PRO A 174 -26.89 23.39 -12.37
N ARG A 175 -28.22 23.25 -12.37
CA ARG A 175 -28.92 22.12 -11.72
C ARG A 175 -28.38 20.75 -12.15
N PHE A 176 -28.08 20.56 -13.44
CA PHE A 176 -27.60 19.26 -13.94
C PHE A 176 -26.26 18.87 -13.28
N LEU A 177 -25.35 19.83 -13.11
CA LEU A 177 -24.04 19.60 -12.49
C LEU A 177 -24.20 19.27 -10.99
N MET A 178 -25.16 19.89 -10.32
CA MET A 178 -25.49 19.54 -8.94
C MET A 178 -26.06 18.12 -8.81
N ILE A 179 -26.90 17.68 -9.75
CA ILE A 179 -27.42 16.30 -9.79
C ILE A 179 -26.28 15.32 -10.04
N GLU A 180 -25.39 15.62 -10.97
CA GLU A 180 -24.22 14.79 -11.25
C GLU A 180 -23.29 14.67 -10.04
N ARG A 181 -23.08 15.78 -9.30
CA ARG A 181 -22.33 15.77 -8.04
C ARG A 181 -22.98 14.86 -7.00
N MET A 182 -24.32 14.82 -6.93
CA MET A 182 -25.05 13.92 -6.04
C MET A 182 -24.87 12.46 -6.44
N THR A 183 -25.00 12.13 -7.73
CA THR A 183 -24.73 10.76 -8.22
C THR A 183 -23.31 10.32 -7.88
N LEU A 184 -22.33 11.18 -8.13
CA LEU A 184 -20.94 10.93 -7.79
C LEU A 184 -20.74 10.74 -6.28
N GLN A 185 -21.44 11.50 -5.44
CA GLN A 185 -21.39 11.31 -3.99
C GLN A 185 -21.94 9.95 -3.59
N CYS A 186 -23.06 9.51 -4.19
CA CYS A 186 -23.64 8.20 -3.94
C CYS A 186 -22.68 7.07 -4.36
N GLU A 187 -22.07 7.18 -5.54
CA GLU A 187 -21.08 6.20 -6.03
C GLU A 187 -19.83 6.13 -5.15
N GLN A 188 -19.29 7.29 -4.76
CA GLN A 188 -18.16 7.37 -3.83
C GLN A 188 -18.47 6.75 -2.48
N PHE A 189 -19.70 6.97 -1.97
CA PHE A 189 -20.14 6.39 -0.71
C PHE A 189 -20.23 4.85 -0.80
N SER A 190 -20.75 4.30 -1.91
CA SER A 190 -20.75 2.85 -2.16
C SER A 190 -19.33 2.25 -2.26
N LEU A 191 -18.36 3.01 -2.77
CA LEU A 191 -16.97 2.56 -2.89
C LEU A 191 -16.16 2.67 -1.59
N SER A 192 -16.51 3.61 -0.70
CA SER A 192 -15.76 3.96 0.53
C SER A 192 -16.02 3.04 1.73
N ASN A 193 -16.54 1.84 1.49
CA ASN A 193 -16.79 0.84 2.53
C ASN A 193 -15.47 0.14 2.93
N PHE A 194 -14.74 0.72 3.89
CA PHE A 194 -13.57 0.08 4.53
C PHE A 194 -14.04 -0.98 5.54
N GLN A 195 -13.89 -2.25 5.20
CA GLN A 195 -14.47 -3.35 5.96
C GLN A 195 -13.39 -4.21 6.64
N SER A 196 -13.77 -4.88 7.73
CA SER A 196 -12.97 -5.95 8.33
C SER A 196 -12.86 -7.16 7.40
N LEU A 197 -11.70 -7.82 7.41
CA LEU A 197 -11.43 -9.03 6.65
C LEU A 197 -12.15 -10.23 7.30
N THR A 198 -12.94 -10.98 6.52
CA THR A 198 -13.58 -12.22 7.01
C THR A 198 -12.81 -13.47 6.59
N HIS A 199 -13.15 -14.62 7.18
CA HIS A 199 -12.57 -15.91 6.78
C HIS A 199 -12.80 -16.24 5.29
N ILE A 200 -13.93 -15.83 4.73
CA ILE A 200 -14.25 -16.05 3.32
C ILE A 200 -13.40 -15.15 2.43
N ASP A 201 -13.21 -13.89 2.82
CA ASP A 201 -12.32 -12.98 2.10
C ASP A 201 -10.87 -13.50 2.10
N LYS A 202 -10.41 -14.10 3.21
CA LYS A 202 -9.10 -14.77 3.27
C LYS A 202 -9.00 -15.93 2.28
N GLN A 203 -10.03 -16.77 2.17
CA GLN A 203 -10.05 -17.85 1.18
C GLN A 203 -9.98 -17.30 -0.25
N VAL A 204 -10.73 -16.23 -0.54
CA VAL A 204 -10.68 -15.54 -1.84
C VAL A 204 -9.28 -15.01 -2.13
N ILE A 205 -8.63 -14.36 -1.16
CA ILE A 205 -7.26 -13.85 -1.31
C ILE A 205 -6.27 -14.99 -1.60
N LEU A 206 -6.33 -16.09 -0.85
CA LEU A 206 -5.45 -17.24 -1.04
C LEU A 206 -5.66 -17.87 -2.42
N LYS A 207 -6.92 -18.02 -2.85
CA LYS A 207 -7.26 -18.56 -4.18
C LYS A 207 -6.74 -17.67 -5.31
N LEU A 208 -6.97 -16.36 -5.20
CA LEU A 208 -6.46 -15.39 -6.17
C LEU A 208 -4.92 -15.36 -6.19
N PHE A 209 -4.29 -15.56 -5.03
CA PHE A 209 -2.84 -15.67 -4.92
C PHE A 209 -2.30 -16.90 -5.65
N GLU A 210 -2.91 -18.08 -5.46
CA GLU A 210 -2.55 -19.32 -6.18
C GLU A 210 -2.67 -19.13 -7.71
N LEU A 211 -3.74 -18.49 -8.17
CA LEU A 211 -3.93 -18.19 -9.60
C LEU A 211 -2.94 -17.13 -10.12
N SER A 212 -2.47 -16.24 -9.25
CA SER A 212 -1.47 -15.21 -9.58
C SER A 212 -0.05 -15.76 -9.77
N ILE A 213 0.20 -16.99 -9.30
CA ILE A 213 1.46 -17.73 -9.48
C ILE A 213 1.33 -18.89 -10.48
N ASN A 214 0.20 -19.03 -11.18
CA ASN A 214 -0.05 -20.10 -12.14
C ASN A 214 0.92 -20.07 -13.34
N ARG A 215 1.10 -21.16 -14.08
CA ARG A 215 1.98 -21.22 -15.26
C ARG A 215 1.58 -20.24 -16.37
N TYR A 216 0.27 -20.07 -16.58
CA TYR A 216 -0.29 -19.26 -17.67
C TYR A 216 -0.16 -17.76 -17.40
N GLY A 217 0.66 -17.08 -18.21
CA GLY A 217 0.97 -15.66 -18.05
C GLY A 217 -0.26 -14.73 -18.12
N GLU A 218 -1.22 -15.01 -18.99
CA GLU A 218 -2.41 -14.17 -19.14
C GLU A 218 -3.36 -14.28 -17.94
N VAL A 219 -3.60 -15.51 -17.45
CA VAL A 219 -4.43 -15.77 -16.28
C VAL A 219 -3.77 -15.17 -15.03
N ARG A 220 -2.44 -15.32 -14.89
CA ARG A 220 -1.66 -14.68 -13.83
C ARG A 220 -1.87 -13.17 -13.78
N ARG A 221 -1.71 -12.48 -14.92
CA ARG A 221 -1.82 -11.01 -14.98
C ARG A 221 -3.20 -10.53 -14.55
N ASP A 222 -4.25 -11.20 -15.01
CA ASP A 222 -5.62 -10.84 -14.64
C ASP A 222 -5.87 -11.15 -13.14
N ALA A 223 -5.36 -12.28 -12.63
CA ALA A 223 -5.47 -12.65 -11.22
C ALA A 223 -4.76 -11.66 -10.30
N GLN A 224 -3.56 -11.21 -10.68
CA GLN A 224 -2.82 -10.17 -9.97
C GLN A 224 -3.61 -8.86 -9.89
N GLY A 225 -4.23 -8.43 -11.00
CA GLY A 225 -5.07 -7.24 -11.02
C GLY A 225 -6.24 -7.31 -10.04
N TYR A 226 -6.93 -8.46 -9.97
CA TYR A 226 -7.99 -8.68 -9.00
C TYR A 226 -7.48 -8.81 -7.57
N LEU A 227 -6.37 -9.53 -7.36
CA LEU A 227 -5.71 -9.66 -6.06
C LEU A 227 -5.38 -8.29 -5.48
N PHE A 228 -4.74 -7.39 -6.24
CA PHE A 228 -4.45 -6.03 -5.78
C PHE A 228 -5.71 -5.23 -5.47
N SER A 229 -6.80 -5.45 -6.21
CA SER A 229 -8.08 -4.80 -5.95
C SER A 229 -8.70 -5.27 -4.63
N VAL A 230 -8.59 -6.57 -4.30
CA VAL A 230 -9.01 -7.11 -2.99
C VAL A 230 -8.10 -6.59 -1.87
N LEU A 231 -6.79 -6.61 -2.08
CA LEU A 231 -5.80 -6.20 -1.07
C LEU A 231 -5.87 -4.70 -0.73
N ASN A 232 -6.29 -3.85 -1.69
CA ASN A 232 -6.50 -2.43 -1.44
C ASN A 232 -7.80 -2.12 -0.71
N ARG A 233 -8.76 -3.06 -0.70
CA ARG A 233 -10.04 -2.85 -0.01
C ARG A 233 -9.95 -3.17 1.48
N TYR A 234 -9.25 -4.24 1.83
CA TYR A 234 -9.17 -4.72 3.20
C TYR A 234 -7.88 -4.25 3.86
N LEU A 235 -8.00 -3.59 5.03
CA LEU A 235 -6.84 -3.17 5.81
C LEU A 235 -6.04 -4.40 6.27
N PHE A 236 -4.71 -4.31 6.18
CA PHE A 236 -3.76 -5.36 6.61
C PHE A 236 -3.90 -6.73 5.91
N SER A 237 -4.73 -6.86 4.88
CA SER A 237 -4.97 -8.13 4.19
C SER A 237 -3.72 -8.71 3.52
N TYR A 238 -2.72 -7.88 3.26
CA TYR A 238 -1.42 -8.31 2.73
C TYR A 238 -0.72 -9.32 3.64
N GLN A 239 -0.98 -9.32 4.95
CA GLN A 239 -0.36 -10.27 5.89
C GLN A 239 -0.72 -11.72 5.56
N VAL A 240 -1.88 -11.96 4.95
CA VAL A 240 -2.34 -13.30 4.54
C VAL A 240 -1.39 -13.94 3.53
N ILE A 241 -0.76 -13.14 2.66
CA ILE A 241 0.06 -13.63 1.54
C ILE A 241 1.57 -13.53 1.81
N VAL A 242 2.00 -12.69 2.76
CA VAL A 242 3.42 -12.39 3.00
C VAL A 242 4.23 -13.62 3.35
N ASP A 243 3.76 -14.43 4.32
CA ASP A 243 4.49 -15.63 4.73
C ASP A 243 4.65 -16.62 3.56
N ARG A 244 3.60 -16.79 2.76
CA ARG A 244 3.63 -17.65 1.57
C ARG A 244 4.58 -17.12 0.49
N ILE A 245 4.66 -15.80 0.29
CA ILE A 245 5.64 -15.19 -0.62
C ILE A 245 7.06 -15.48 -0.13
N ILE A 246 7.33 -15.33 1.17
CA ILE A 246 8.65 -15.59 1.75
C ILE A 246 9.06 -17.05 1.58
N GLU A 247 8.14 -18.00 1.80
CA GLU A 247 8.37 -19.42 1.53
C GLU A 247 8.77 -19.67 0.07
N LEU A 248 8.04 -19.07 -0.88
CA LEU A 248 8.30 -19.23 -2.31
C LEU A 248 9.63 -18.61 -2.74
N LEU A 249 10.03 -17.48 -2.15
CA LEU A 249 11.33 -16.84 -2.41
C LEU A 249 12.51 -17.63 -1.83
N ASN A 250 12.31 -18.31 -0.70
CA ASN A 250 13.37 -19.06 -0.02
C ASN A 250 13.56 -20.49 -0.56
N THR A 251 12.63 -21.02 -1.36
CA THR A 251 12.67 -22.41 -1.84
C THR A 251 13.82 -22.60 -2.84
N PRO A 252 14.90 -23.33 -2.50
CA PRO A 252 16.04 -23.45 -3.39
C PRO A 252 15.75 -24.40 -4.56
N GLY A 253 16.10 -23.96 -5.77
CA GLY A 253 16.39 -24.85 -6.90
C GLY A 253 15.24 -25.50 -7.68
N ASP A 254 14.01 -25.57 -7.16
CA ASP A 254 12.94 -26.39 -7.80
C ASP A 254 11.56 -25.72 -7.92
N ALA A 255 11.44 -24.44 -7.55
CA ALA A 255 10.19 -23.70 -7.80
C ALA A 255 10.02 -23.40 -9.30
N ASP A 256 8.81 -23.61 -9.82
CA ASP A 256 8.50 -23.29 -11.21
C ASP A 256 8.87 -21.83 -11.49
N HIS A 257 9.65 -21.60 -12.53
CA HIS A 257 10.06 -20.27 -12.96
C HIS A 257 8.86 -19.32 -13.09
N ASP A 258 7.72 -19.85 -13.51
CA ASP A 258 6.50 -19.06 -13.62
C ASP A 258 5.89 -18.67 -12.27
N GLN A 259 6.01 -19.51 -11.24
CA GLN A 259 5.59 -19.17 -9.89
C GLN A 259 6.43 -18.04 -9.30
N ILE A 260 7.76 -18.13 -9.46
CA ILE A 260 8.68 -17.08 -8.97
C ILE A 260 8.41 -15.77 -9.70
N LYS A 261 8.27 -15.81 -11.03
CA LYS A 261 7.93 -14.62 -11.81
C LYS A 261 6.59 -14.02 -11.37
N GLY A 262 5.59 -14.85 -11.07
CA GLY A 262 4.31 -14.41 -10.51
C GLY A 262 4.49 -13.72 -9.15
N CYS A 263 5.28 -14.30 -8.25
CA CYS A 263 5.59 -13.71 -6.94
C CYS A 263 6.28 -12.35 -7.06
N LEU A 264 7.26 -12.22 -7.97
CA LEU A 264 7.95 -10.95 -8.21
C LEU A 264 6.99 -9.87 -8.73
N TYR A 265 6.03 -10.22 -9.58
CA TYR A 265 4.99 -9.27 -9.99
C TYR A 265 4.06 -8.87 -8.83
N ILE A 266 3.74 -9.79 -7.93
CA ILE A 266 2.95 -9.47 -6.72
C ILE A 266 3.72 -8.52 -5.80
N LEU A 267 5.04 -8.70 -5.67
CA LEU A 267 5.90 -7.81 -4.90
C LEU A 267 6.03 -6.42 -5.52
N LEU A 268 6.25 -6.36 -6.84
CA LEU A 268 6.26 -5.12 -7.60
C LEU A 268 4.93 -4.37 -7.48
N GLY A 269 3.82 -5.11 -7.42
CA GLY A 269 2.52 -4.56 -7.15
C GLY A 269 2.01 -3.66 -8.29
N ASN A 270 1.26 -2.62 -7.93
CA ASN A 270 0.74 -1.61 -8.84
C ASN A 270 0.95 -0.19 -8.27
N GLN A 271 0.55 0.86 -9.00
CA GLN A 271 0.71 2.25 -8.57
C GLN A 271 0.13 2.56 -7.16
N SER A 272 -0.84 1.78 -6.69
CA SER A 272 -1.51 1.96 -5.39
C SER A 272 -1.07 0.97 -4.30
N PHE A 273 -0.36 -0.10 -4.68
CA PHE A 273 -0.02 -1.19 -3.80
C PHE A 273 1.40 -1.65 -4.11
N PHE A 274 2.34 -1.32 -3.21
CA PHE A 274 3.69 -1.86 -3.24
C PHE A 274 3.97 -2.49 -1.88
N LEU A 275 4.27 -3.80 -1.86
CA LEU A 275 4.40 -4.57 -0.62
C LEU A 275 5.68 -4.23 0.16
N PRO A 276 6.87 -4.11 -0.47
CA PRO A 276 8.13 -3.90 0.24
C PRO A 276 8.23 -2.60 1.04
N THR A 277 7.42 -1.58 0.70
CA THR A 277 7.41 -0.27 1.39
C THR A 277 6.30 -0.12 2.42
N LYS A 278 5.47 -1.15 2.67
CA LYS A 278 4.42 -1.07 3.70
C LYS A 278 5.02 -0.86 5.09
N HIS A 279 4.35 -0.04 5.90
CA HIS A 279 4.79 0.36 7.24
C HIS A 279 4.64 -0.78 8.28
N SER A 280 5.46 -1.83 8.17
CA SER A 280 5.47 -2.95 9.11
C SER A 280 6.87 -3.53 9.25
N TRP A 281 7.55 -3.21 10.35
CA TRP A 281 8.89 -3.71 10.65
C TRP A 281 8.99 -5.24 10.69
N SER A 282 7.96 -5.91 11.22
CA SER A 282 7.87 -7.37 11.24
C SER A 282 7.82 -8.01 9.84
N MET A 283 7.30 -7.29 8.85
CA MET A 283 7.32 -7.74 7.45
C MET A 283 8.69 -7.49 6.86
N ILE A 284 9.24 -6.28 7.01
CA ILE A 284 10.54 -5.90 6.46
C ILE A 284 11.64 -6.85 6.94
N GLU A 285 11.58 -7.25 8.23
CA GLU A 285 12.48 -8.23 8.85
C GLU A 285 12.55 -9.56 8.13
N LYS A 286 11.42 -10.06 7.62
CA LYS A 286 11.39 -11.34 6.91
C LYS A 286 11.55 -11.17 5.41
N LEU A 287 10.91 -10.14 4.83
CA LEU A 287 10.79 -9.95 3.39
C LEU A 287 12.09 -9.46 2.76
N TRP A 288 12.75 -8.44 3.32
CA TRP A 288 13.94 -7.85 2.70
C TRP A 288 15.11 -8.84 2.65
N PRO A 289 15.43 -9.60 3.73
CA PRO A 289 16.46 -10.63 3.64
C PRO A 289 16.09 -11.79 2.69
N ALA A 290 14.80 -12.11 2.51
CA ALA A 290 14.36 -13.12 1.55
C ALA A 290 14.54 -12.62 0.10
N MET A 291 14.19 -11.36 -0.17
CA MET A 291 14.41 -10.71 -1.48
C MET A 291 15.89 -10.64 -1.83
N ALA A 292 16.74 -10.24 -0.87
CA ALA A 292 18.19 -10.21 -1.03
C ALA A 292 18.79 -11.60 -1.35
N ARG A 293 18.27 -12.66 -0.72
CA ARG A 293 18.71 -14.05 -0.94
C ARG A 293 18.22 -14.66 -2.25
N THR A 294 17.22 -14.08 -2.90
CA THR A 294 16.54 -14.71 -4.03
C THR A 294 17.54 -14.93 -5.20
N THR A 295 17.94 -16.18 -5.43
CA THR A 295 18.94 -16.57 -6.47
C THR A 295 18.32 -16.85 -7.83
N HIS A 296 16.99 -16.85 -7.92
CA HIS A 296 16.24 -17.34 -9.08
C HIS A 296 16.21 -16.38 -10.28
N ALA A 297 16.85 -15.21 -10.16
CA ALA A 297 16.98 -14.23 -11.24
C ALA A 297 18.09 -14.62 -12.24
N LYS A 298 18.04 -15.84 -12.80
CA LYS A 298 18.97 -16.23 -13.90
C LYS A 298 18.47 -15.76 -15.26
N LYS A 299 17.15 -15.67 -15.46
CA LYS A 299 16.59 -15.19 -16.73
C LYS A 299 16.57 -13.65 -16.76
N PRO A 300 16.82 -13.02 -17.91
CA PRO A 300 16.80 -11.56 -18.04
C PRO A 300 15.47 -10.93 -17.60
N THR A 301 14.34 -11.63 -17.78
CA THR A 301 13.02 -11.09 -17.42
C THR A 301 12.78 -11.05 -15.91
N THR A 302 13.27 -12.03 -15.14
CA THR A 302 13.17 -12.02 -13.67
C THR A 302 14.19 -11.07 -13.05
N GLN A 303 15.37 -10.92 -13.68
CA GLN A 303 16.35 -9.89 -13.31
C GLN A 303 15.78 -8.48 -13.43
N ARG A 304 15.24 -8.13 -14.61
CA ARG A 304 14.62 -6.81 -14.83
C ARG A 304 13.50 -6.49 -13.83
N LEU A 305 12.75 -7.51 -13.39
CA LEU A 305 11.72 -7.32 -12.37
C LEU A 305 12.33 -7.02 -11.00
N MET A 306 13.39 -7.71 -10.60
CA MET A 306 14.11 -7.40 -9.36
C MET A 306 14.74 -6.00 -9.40
N ASP A 307 15.36 -5.63 -10.52
CA ASP A 307 15.96 -4.30 -10.70
C ASP A 307 14.88 -3.21 -10.55
N LEU A 308 13.71 -3.41 -11.18
CA LEU A 308 12.58 -2.49 -11.08
C LEU A 308 12.00 -2.42 -9.65
N ILE A 309 11.94 -3.55 -8.94
CA ILE A 309 11.51 -3.58 -7.53
C ILE A 309 12.48 -2.75 -6.69
N ASN A 310 13.79 -2.97 -6.84
CA ASN A 310 14.81 -2.22 -6.09
C ASN A 310 14.77 -0.71 -6.38
N GLU A 311 14.62 -0.33 -7.66
CA GLU A 311 14.46 1.06 -8.06
C GLU A 311 13.19 1.68 -7.44
N THR A 312 12.09 0.93 -7.39
CA THR A 312 10.83 1.37 -6.79
C THR A 312 10.96 1.52 -5.27
N ILE A 313 11.68 0.61 -4.59
CA ILE A 313 12.02 0.75 -3.17
C ILE A 313 12.80 2.04 -2.96
N GLY A 314 13.87 2.28 -3.72
CA GLY A 314 14.67 3.50 -3.57
C GLY A 314 13.87 4.80 -3.79
N LYS A 315 12.83 4.77 -4.64
CA LYS A 315 11.97 5.93 -4.93
C LYS A 315 10.82 6.15 -3.94
N GLN A 316 10.24 5.08 -3.41
CA GLN A 316 9.01 5.12 -2.60
C GLN A 316 9.24 4.81 -1.11
N PHE A 317 10.44 4.42 -0.72
CA PHE A 317 10.73 4.10 0.67
C PHE A 317 10.87 5.37 1.50
N ASP A 318 9.84 5.64 2.30
CA ASP A 318 9.90 6.63 3.36
C ASP A 318 10.45 6.01 4.64
N THR A 319 11.34 6.73 5.34
CA THR A 319 11.90 6.28 6.61
C THR A 319 10.79 6.04 7.63
N GLN A 320 10.57 4.77 7.97
CA GLN A 320 9.51 4.36 8.90
C GLN A 320 9.89 4.74 10.34
N ALA A 321 8.91 5.22 11.11
CA ALA A 321 9.13 5.50 12.52
C ALA A 321 9.39 4.19 13.30
N LEU A 322 10.46 4.17 14.09
CA LEU A 322 10.73 3.06 15.02
C LEU A 322 10.16 3.32 16.41
N VAL A 323 10.30 4.57 16.86
CA VAL A 323 9.79 5.05 18.14
C VAL A 323 8.72 6.08 17.85
N GLU A 324 7.49 5.70 18.17
CA GLU A 324 6.35 6.62 18.18
C GLU A 324 6.13 7.08 19.62
N ASP A 325 6.25 8.38 19.84
CA ASP A 325 5.94 9.00 21.13
C ASP A 325 4.90 10.09 20.93
N THR A 326 4.07 10.30 21.94
CA THR A 326 2.97 11.26 21.94
C THR A 326 3.30 12.37 22.92
N ASN A 327 3.34 13.61 22.46
CA ASN A 327 3.53 14.75 23.34
C ASN A 327 2.27 15.00 24.21
N ASN A 328 2.46 15.70 25.32
CA ASN A 328 1.35 16.04 26.23
C ASN A 328 0.31 16.98 25.58
N ILE A 329 0.73 17.78 24.59
CA ILE A 329 -0.15 18.72 23.88
C ILE A 329 -1.16 17.95 23.02
N SER A 330 -0.70 16.98 22.22
CA SER A 330 -1.58 16.16 21.39
C SER A 330 -2.48 15.27 22.24
N ARG A 331 -2.02 14.80 23.42
CA ARG A 331 -2.89 14.08 24.36
C ARG A 331 -4.07 14.93 24.82
N LYS A 332 -3.81 16.15 25.29
CA LYS A 332 -4.86 17.09 25.72
C LYS A 332 -5.86 17.40 24.59
N ALA A 333 -5.35 17.68 23.39
CA ALA A 333 -6.21 17.94 22.24
C ALA A 333 -7.09 16.72 21.86
N ALA A 334 -6.56 15.49 22.01
CA ALA A 334 -7.33 14.27 21.75
C ALA A 334 -8.43 14.03 22.80
N GLU A 335 -8.17 14.36 24.07
CA GLU A 335 -9.16 14.30 25.14
C GLU A 335 -10.31 15.28 24.91
N GLU A 336 -9.99 16.50 24.44
CA GLU A 336 -10.99 17.51 24.06
C GLU A 336 -11.85 17.07 22.86
N LEU A 337 -11.27 16.36 21.89
CA LEU A 337 -11.97 15.95 20.66
C LEU A 337 -12.91 14.76 20.86
N TRP A 338 -12.53 13.80 21.72
CA TRP A 338 -13.25 12.52 21.83
C TRP A 338 -13.78 12.27 23.24
N LYS A 339 -12.91 11.79 24.15
CA LYS A 339 -13.25 11.48 25.54
C LYS A 339 -11.97 11.35 26.36
N PRO A 340 -11.98 11.76 27.64
CA PRO A 340 -10.90 11.45 28.56
C PRO A 340 -10.83 9.94 28.81
N LEU A 341 -9.62 9.40 28.87
CA LEU A 341 -9.36 8.00 29.23
C LEU A 341 -9.06 7.90 30.73
N GLU A 342 -9.44 6.78 31.35
CA GLU A 342 -9.10 6.51 32.74
C GLU A 342 -7.56 6.37 32.90
N PRO A 343 -6.97 6.85 34.01
CA PRO A 343 -5.51 6.81 34.20
C PRO A 343 -4.91 5.40 34.08
N ASN A 344 -5.62 4.38 34.57
CA ASN A 344 -5.18 2.98 34.48
C ASN A 344 -5.15 2.47 33.04
N GLU A 345 -6.13 2.86 32.23
CA GLU A 345 -6.14 2.52 30.80
C GLU A 345 -5.00 3.22 30.07
N LEU A 346 -4.73 4.50 30.39
CA LEU A 346 -3.62 5.26 29.79
C LEU A 346 -2.27 4.56 30.01
N VAL A 347 -1.99 4.13 31.25
CA VAL A 347 -0.74 3.42 31.59
C VAL A 347 -0.62 2.12 30.80
N SER A 348 -1.71 1.34 30.70
CA SER A 348 -1.71 0.10 29.91
C SER A 348 -1.45 0.36 28.43
N ARG A 349 -2.04 1.42 27.85
CA ARG A 349 -1.83 1.80 26.45
C ARG A 349 -0.41 2.29 26.19
N ASP A 350 0.18 3.03 27.13
CA ASP A 350 1.56 3.48 27.08
C ASP A 350 2.54 2.30 27.15
N GLN A 351 2.26 1.29 27.99
CA GLN A 351 3.02 0.05 28.04
C GLN A 351 2.94 -0.74 26.71
N LEU A 352 1.75 -0.87 26.12
CA LEU A 352 1.58 -1.53 24.82
C LEU A 352 2.34 -0.81 23.70
N ARG A 353 2.30 0.53 23.71
CA ARG A 353 3.05 1.37 22.77
C ARG A 353 4.55 1.16 22.93
N GLU A 354 5.05 1.13 24.16
CA GLU A 354 6.47 0.91 24.44
C GLU A 354 6.92 -0.49 24.03
N GLN A 355 6.12 -1.52 24.30
CA GLN A 355 6.37 -2.88 23.82
C GLN A 355 6.45 -2.95 22.29
N ARG A 356 5.57 -2.23 21.58
CA ARG A 356 5.60 -2.12 20.12
C ARG A 356 6.86 -1.40 19.63
N ASN A 357 7.24 -0.28 20.27
CA ASN A 357 8.48 0.43 19.95
C ASN A 357 9.69 -0.49 20.13
N GLN A 358 9.79 -1.22 21.25
CA GLN A 358 10.85 -2.20 21.48
C GLN A 358 10.83 -3.37 20.49
N GLY A 359 9.63 -3.81 20.07
CA GLY A 359 9.46 -4.78 18.99
C GLY A 359 10.04 -4.27 17.68
N ASN A 360 9.68 -3.05 17.28
CA ASN A 360 10.17 -2.41 16.06
C ASN A 360 11.70 -2.25 16.07
N ILE A 361 12.28 -1.84 17.19
CA ILE A 361 13.74 -1.70 17.34
C ILE A 361 14.44 -3.05 17.20
N ARG A 362 13.90 -4.11 17.82
CA ARG A 362 14.43 -5.47 17.66
C ARG A 362 14.36 -5.93 16.22
N SER A 363 13.21 -5.77 15.57
CA SER A 363 13.06 -6.10 14.15
C SER A 363 14.04 -5.32 13.28
N TYR A 364 14.24 -4.02 13.51
CA TYR A 364 15.24 -3.21 12.81
C TYR A 364 16.66 -3.78 12.93
N ASN A 365 17.11 -4.07 14.15
CA ASN A 365 18.43 -4.65 14.39
C ASN A 365 18.56 -6.01 13.70
N ASN A 366 17.53 -6.85 13.79
CA ASN A 366 17.51 -8.16 13.12
C ASN A 366 17.60 -8.03 11.61
N VAL A 367 16.91 -7.07 10.98
CA VAL A 367 17.00 -6.82 9.53
C VAL A 367 18.42 -6.41 9.15
N MET A 368 18.97 -5.43 9.86
CA MET A 368 20.32 -4.90 9.61
C MET A 368 21.37 -6.01 9.75
N GLU A 369 21.31 -6.81 10.80
CA GLU A 369 22.21 -7.94 11.01
C GLU A 369 22.02 -9.06 9.99
N ALA A 370 20.78 -9.37 9.60
CA ALA A 370 20.51 -10.35 8.57
C ALA A 370 21.08 -9.92 7.22
N LEU A 371 20.84 -8.68 6.77
CA LEU A 371 21.42 -8.14 5.54
C LEU A 371 22.95 -8.13 5.60
N ASN A 372 23.52 -7.72 6.73
CA ASN A 372 24.96 -7.71 6.95
C ASN A 372 25.59 -9.12 6.90
N SER A 373 24.92 -10.12 7.47
CA SER A 373 25.38 -11.52 7.43
C SER A 373 25.38 -12.07 6.01
N LEU A 374 24.42 -11.66 5.18
CA LEU A 374 24.33 -12.05 3.78
C LEU A 374 25.48 -11.47 2.97
N LEU A 375 25.88 -10.22 3.22
CA LEU A 375 27.02 -9.58 2.53
C LEU A 375 28.37 -10.23 2.86
N ARG A 376 28.51 -10.76 4.07
CA ARG A 376 29.73 -11.44 4.52
C ARG A 376 29.80 -12.91 4.08
N GLY A 377 28.71 -13.47 3.56
CA GLY A 377 28.68 -14.84 3.05
C GLY A 377 29.15 -14.91 1.59
N ASP A 378 29.91 -15.95 1.25
CA ASP A 378 30.44 -16.17 -0.10
C ASP A 378 29.40 -16.63 -1.15
N SER A 379 28.12 -16.67 -0.79
CA SER A 379 27.05 -17.26 -1.61
C SER A 379 26.29 -16.26 -2.49
N LEU A 380 26.53 -14.95 -2.34
CA LEU A 380 25.82 -13.93 -3.08
C LEU A 380 26.50 -13.59 -4.42
N THR A 381 25.68 -13.40 -5.45
CA THR A 381 26.12 -12.75 -6.69
C THR A 381 26.33 -11.26 -6.48
N TRP A 382 27.17 -10.63 -7.31
CA TRP A 382 27.47 -9.19 -7.20
C TRP A 382 26.22 -8.29 -7.21
N ARG A 383 25.16 -8.66 -7.96
CA ARG A 383 23.88 -7.92 -7.97
C ARG A 383 23.09 -8.07 -6.67
N GLN A 384 23.14 -9.25 -6.07
CA GLN A 384 22.51 -9.47 -4.77
C GLN A 384 23.26 -8.70 -3.68
N GLN A 385 24.59 -8.62 -3.77
CA GLN A 385 25.38 -7.76 -2.90
C GLN A 385 24.99 -6.28 -3.07
N GLU A 386 24.83 -5.81 -4.32
CA GLU A 386 24.41 -4.42 -4.62
C GLU A 386 23.02 -4.11 -4.06
N THR A 387 22.07 -5.03 -4.26
CA THR A 387 20.72 -4.93 -3.69
C THR A 387 20.76 -4.90 -2.17
N THR A 388 21.51 -5.81 -1.56
CA THR A 388 21.60 -5.94 -0.09
C THR A 388 22.25 -4.70 0.53
N MET A 389 23.30 -4.17 -0.08
CA MET A 389 23.95 -2.92 0.33
C MET A 389 23.00 -1.73 0.20
N SER A 390 22.28 -1.61 -0.91
CA SER A 390 21.29 -0.55 -1.13
C SER A 390 20.16 -0.59 -0.10
N LEU A 391 19.64 -1.78 0.21
CA LEU A 391 18.62 -1.96 1.25
C LEU A 391 19.16 -1.59 2.64
N MET A 392 20.39 -2.02 2.97
CA MET A 392 21.03 -1.65 4.24
C MET A 392 21.27 -0.14 4.34
N TRP A 393 21.60 0.52 3.22
CA TRP A 393 21.78 1.97 3.13
C TRP A 393 20.48 2.74 3.41
N LEU A 394 19.34 2.29 2.86
CA LEU A 394 18.03 2.90 3.09
C LEU A 394 17.58 2.85 4.56
N LEU A 395 18.12 1.91 5.35
CA LEU A 395 17.81 1.71 6.77
C LEU A 395 18.69 2.57 7.70
N LEU A 396 19.60 3.39 7.16
CA LEU A 396 20.40 4.31 7.97
C LEU A 396 19.52 5.41 8.56
N GLN A 397 19.67 5.67 9.85
CA GLN A 397 18.83 6.61 10.59
C GLN A 397 19.57 7.23 11.78
N LYS A 398 19.03 8.34 12.29
CA LYS A 398 19.67 9.14 13.34
C LYS A 398 19.30 8.72 14.76
N ARG A 399 18.05 8.32 15.00
CA ARG A 399 17.47 8.21 16.36
C ARG A 399 17.98 7.00 17.15
N ILE A 400 18.42 5.97 16.47
CA ILE A 400 18.81 4.68 17.07
C ILE A 400 20.23 4.36 16.63
N PRO A 401 21.07 3.83 17.54
CA PRO A 401 22.41 3.40 17.17
C PRO A 401 22.35 2.32 16.09
N ILE A 402 23.10 2.54 15.02
CA ILE A 402 23.24 1.58 13.93
C ILE A 402 24.18 0.45 14.40
N PRO A 403 23.89 -0.82 14.12
CA PRO A 403 24.79 -1.92 14.48
C PRO A 403 26.20 -1.73 13.90
N LEU A 404 27.21 -1.79 14.76
CA LEU A 404 28.62 -1.54 14.38
C LEU A 404 29.11 -2.50 13.30
N SER A 405 28.59 -3.73 13.29
CA SER A 405 28.88 -4.75 12.28
C SER A 405 28.53 -4.28 10.86
N CYS A 406 27.41 -3.56 10.70
CA CYS A 406 26.95 -3.02 9.42
C CYS A 406 27.85 -1.87 8.95
N ILE A 407 28.26 -0.98 9.87
CA ILE A 407 29.16 0.14 9.57
C ILE A 407 30.52 -0.40 9.13
N ARG A 408 31.07 -1.41 9.83
CA ARG A 408 32.32 -2.07 9.43
C ARG A 408 32.23 -2.61 8.01
N THR A 409 31.12 -3.26 7.66
CA THR A 409 30.90 -3.76 6.30
C THR A 409 30.87 -2.62 5.27
N PHE A 410 30.23 -1.48 5.56
CA PHE A 410 30.33 -0.32 4.67
C PHE A 410 31.78 0.16 4.47
N VAL A 411 32.59 0.20 5.54
CA VAL A 411 34.01 0.58 5.44
C VAL A 411 34.80 -0.45 4.63
N ASP A 412 34.61 -1.74 4.88
CA ASP A 412 35.30 -2.83 4.17
C ASP A 412 35.00 -2.78 2.67
N PHE A 413 33.76 -2.43 2.30
CA PHE A 413 33.33 -2.34 0.90
C PHE A 413 33.83 -1.07 0.17
N LEU A 414 34.44 -0.09 0.85
CA LEU A 414 35.06 1.07 0.19
C LEU A 414 36.23 0.66 -0.71
N ILE A 415 36.89 -0.46 -0.42
CA ILE A 415 38.05 -0.97 -1.15
C ILE A 415 37.64 -2.14 -2.08
N HIS A 416 36.34 -2.42 -2.19
CA HIS A 416 35.84 -3.55 -2.98
C HIS A 416 36.18 -3.42 -4.48
N ASP A 417 36.38 -4.54 -5.17
CA ASP A 417 36.77 -4.56 -6.60
C ASP A 417 35.70 -3.94 -7.52
N ASN A 418 34.43 -4.17 -7.20
CA ASN A 418 33.29 -3.61 -7.95
C ASN A 418 33.05 -2.12 -7.62
N VAL A 419 33.12 -1.27 -8.65
CA VAL A 419 32.92 0.18 -8.57
C VAL A 419 31.55 0.57 -8.02
N GLU A 420 30.48 -0.12 -8.41
CA GLU A 420 29.12 0.24 -7.96
C GLU A 420 28.93 -0.01 -6.46
N LEU A 421 29.49 -1.12 -5.96
CA LEU A 421 29.50 -1.41 -4.52
C LEU A 421 30.29 -0.37 -3.72
N ARG A 422 31.40 0.13 -4.28
CA ARG A 422 32.18 1.22 -3.66
C ARG A 422 31.39 2.52 -3.57
N LYS A 423 30.64 2.89 -4.61
CA LYS A 423 29.80 4.10 -4.60
C LYS A 423 28.73 4.03 -3.52
N ILE A 424 28.01 2.90 -3.42
CA ILE A 424 26.99 2.70 -2.38
C ILE A 424 27.63 2.74 -0.99
N ALA A 425 28.83 2.16 -0.84
CA ALA A 425 29.58 2.22 0.41
C ALA A 425 30.00 3.65 0.79
N GLU A 426 30.50 4.42 -0.18
CA GLU A 426 30.85 5.84 0.00
C GLU A 426 29.64 6.66 0.44
N GLU A 427 28.50 6.50 -0.26
CA GLU A 427 27.25 7.18 0.09
C GLU A 427 26.75 6.77 1.48
N GLY A 428 26.90 5.51 1.86
CA GLY A 428 26.54 5.01 3.20
C GLY A 428 27.40 5.57 4.31
N ILE A 429 28.71 5.63 4.12
CA ILE A 429 29.62 6.26 5.08
C ILE A 429 29.37 7.78 5.15
N ALA A 430 29.17 8.45 4.02
CA ALA A 430 28.84 9.87 3.99
C ALA A 430 27.51 10.14 4.71
N ALA A 431 26.48 9.31 4.50
CA ALA A 431 25.22 9.39 5.21
C ALA A 431 25.41 9.16 6.72
N PHE A 432 26.16 8.14 7.12
CA PHE A 432 26.50 7.87 8.51
C PHE A 432 27.19 9.07 9.18
N CYS A 433 28.20 9.68 8.54
CA CYS A 433 28.88 10.87 9.03
C CYS A 433 27.91 12.06 9.20
N ARG A 434 26.95 12.24 8.27
CA ARG A 434 25.90 13.27 8.41
C ARG A 434 24.98 12.97 9.59
N LEU A 435 24.61 11.71 9.81
CA LEU A 435 23.72 11.29 10.89
C LEU A 435 24.37 11.45 12.26
N GLN A 436 25.66 11.15 12.37
CA GLN A 436 26.47 11.27 13.60
C GLN A 436 27.07 12.65 13.83
N LYS A 437 26.84 13.61 12.92
CA LYS A 437 27.35 14.97 13.07
C LYS A 437 26.84 15.57 14.39
N PRO A 438 27.73 15.97 15.31
CA PRO A 438 27.32 16.62 16.55
C PRO A 438 26.49 17.88 16.27
N PRO A 439 25.49 18.19 17.11
CA PRO A 439 24.73 19.42 16.97
C PRO A 439 25.67 20.61 17.04
N ARG A 440 25.57 21.53 16.07
CA ARG A 440 26.30 22.80 16.12
C ARG A 440 25.65 23.67 17.18
N ILE A 441 26.46 24.19 18.09
CA ILE A 441 26.04 25.18 19.07
C ILE A 441 26.11 26.53 18.38
N TYR A 442 24.96 27.17 18.23
CA TYR A 442 24.88 28.54 17.73
C TYR A 442 24.87 29.49 18.93
N VAL A 443 25.74 30.49 18.90
CA VAL A 443 25.79 31.55 19.90
C VAL A 443 25.34 32.84 19.22
N GLU A 444 24.22 33.39 19.66
CA GLU A 444 23.76 34.69 19.20
C GLU A 444 24.65 35.76 19.83
N LYS A 445 25.34 36.53 18.98
CA LYS A 445 26.14 37.69 19.39
C LYS A 445 25.53 38.95 18.78
N PRO A 446 25.17 39.97 19.57
CA PRO A 446 24.73 41.26 19.06
C PRO A 446 25.81 41.89 18.18
N LEU A 447 25.39 42.50 17.06
CA LEU A 447 26.33 43.13 16.12
C LEU A 447 27.14 44.26 16.78
N GLY A 448 26.56 44.97 17.75
CA GLY A 448 27.27 46.01 18.51
C GLY A 448 28.41 45.48 19.38
N GLU A 449 28.34 44.23 19.86
CA GLU A 449 29.42 43.58 20.60
C GLU A 449 30.55 43.13 19.66
N ILE A 450 30.18 42.63 18.47
CA ILE A 450 31.15 42.23 17.43
C ILE A 450 31.94 43.44 16.92
N LEU A 451 31.24 44.53 16.61
CA LEU A 451 31.83 45.74 16.06
C LEU A 451 32.39 46.70 17.12
N GLN A 452 32.19 46.40 18.41
CA GLN A 452 32.54 47.25 19.55
C GLN A 452 32.04 48.71 19.41
N ARG A 453 30.87 48.90 18.77
CA ARG A 453 30.26 50.21 18.51
C ARG A 453 28.72 50.12 18.48
N PRO A 454 27.98 51.19 18.81
CA PRO A 454 26.53 51.20 18.66
C PRO A 454 26.15 51.10 17.17
N VAL A 455 25.24 50.18 16.86
CA VAL A 455 24.72 49.99 15.50
C VAL A 455 23.31 50.58 15.43
N ASN A 456 23.06 51.46 14.47
CA ASN A 456 21.72 51.99 14.20
C ASN A 456 20.95 50.99 13.33
N VAL A 457 19.89 50.37 13.87
CA VAL A 457 19.12 49.31 13.21
C VAL A 457 18.08 49.87 12.23
N ASP A 458 17.78 51.17 12.31
CA ASP A 458 16.69 51.81 11.57
C ASP A 458 17.01 52.09 10.09
N GLU A 459 18.29 52.04 9.67
CA GLU A 459 18.74 52.23 8.29
C GLU A 459 19.20 50.91 7.64
N CYS A 460 18.33 49.91 7.57
CA CYS A 460 18.64 48.63 6.95
C CYS A 460 18.44 48.69 5.42
N HIS A 461 19.50 48.98 4.66
CA HIS A 461 19.51 48.84 3.19
C HIS A 461 20.33 47.63 2.74
N PRO A 462 20.00 46.97 1.62
CA PRO A 462 20.84 45.91 1.07
C PRO A 462 22.16 46.48 0.50
N GLY A 463 23.21 45.65 0.45
CA GLY A 463 24.51 45.99 -0.13
C GLY A 463 25.66 46.04 0.87
N ASP A 464 26.79 46.58 0.43
CA ASP A 464 27.96 46.80 1.27
C ASP A 464 27.66 47.96 2.23
N ARG A 465 27.70 47.66 3.53
CA ARG A 465 27.40 48.58 4.62
C ARG A 465 28.53 48.56 5.61
N ASP A 466 28.78 49.69 6.25
CA ASP A 466 29.83 49.79 7.26
C ASP A 466 29.71 48.73 8.37
N ASP A 467 28.49 48.28 8.68
CA ASP A 467 28.19 47.26 9.69
C ASP A 467 28.40 45.81 9.24
N ASN A 468 28.53 45.53 7.93
CA ASN A 468 28.75 44.20 7.37
C ASN A 468 30.11 44.02 6.66
N LEU A 469 30.88 45.10 6.46
CA LEU A 469 32.21 45.07 5.84
C LEU A 469 33.17 44.07 6.52
N TRP A 470 33.05 43.86 7.83
CA TRP A 470 33.89 42.92 8.59
C TRP A 470 33.76 41.44 8.15
N ILE A 471 32.68 41.09 7.44
CA ILE A 471 32.46 39.75 6.87
C ILE A 471 33.07 39.64 5.46
N THR A 472 33.38 40.77 4.82
CA THR A 472 33.90 40.79 3.45
C THR A 472 35.35 40.34 3.40
N ILE A 473 35.74 39.68 2.30
CA ILE A 473 37.09 39.13 2.10
C ILE A 473 38.17 40.23 2.10
N ASN A 474 37.82 41.47 1.73
CA ASN A 474 38.78 42.57 1.58
C ASN A 474 39.35 43.06 2.92
N ASP A 475 38.56 42.99 4.00
CA ASP A 475 38.96 43.38 5.35
C ASP A 475 39.25 42.18 6.28
N TYR A 476 39.10 40.96 5.76
CA TYR A 476 39.37 39.74 6.52
C TYR A 476 40.87 39.55 6.76
N LYS A 477 41.30 39.67 8.02
CA LYS A 477 42.65 39.30 8.46
C LYS A 477 42.64 37.86 8.96
N PRO A 478 43.28 36.90 8.27
CA PRO A 478 43.28 35.53 8.72
C PRO A 478 44.00 35.44 10.08
N PRO A 479 43.41 34.77 11.08
CA PRO A 479 44.05 34.57 12.37
C PRO A 479 45.36 33.78 12.20
N THR A 480 46.43 34.26 12.83
CA THR A 480 47.78 33.67 12.74
C THR A 480 48.12 32.80 13.95
N SER A 481 47.32 32.86 15.01
CA SER A 481 47.45 32.06 16.22
C SER A 481 46.12 31.41 16.60
N GLN A 482 46.18 30.34 17.40
CA GLN A 482 44.99 29.66 17.91
C GLN A 482 44.10 30.60 18.74
N ILE A 483 44.71 31.48 19.55
CA ILE A 483 43.98 32.48 20.35
C ILE A 483 43.21 33.43 19.43
N GLN A 484 43.86 33.93 18.37
CA GLN A 484 43.19 34.79 17.39
C GLN A 484 42.07 34.05 16.65
N TRP A 485 42.22 32.75 16.38
CA TRP A 485 41.18 31.93 15.76
C TRP A 485 39.95 31.78 16.66
N GLU A 486 40.15 31.45 17.93
CA GLU A 486 39.08 31.27 18.92
C GLU A 486 38.35 32.60 19.25
N GLU A 487 39.04 33.73 19.12
CA GLU A 487 38.46 35.08 19.27
C GLU A 487 37.70 35.56 18.02
N THR A 488 37.82 34.88 16.87
CA THR A 488 37.06 35.25 15.68
C THR A 488 35.56 34.97 15.83
N CYS A 489 34.76 35.58 14.97
CA CYS A 489 33.32 35.38 14.94
C CYS A 489 32.87 34.13 14.16
N PHE A 490 33.79 33.33 13.60
CA PHE A 490 33.51 32.26 12.64
C PHE A 490 33.71 30.84 13.18
#